data_AF-A0A433VCX0-F1
#
_entry.id   AF-A0A433VCX0-F1
#
_cell.length_a   1.000
_cell.length_b   1.000
_cell.length_c   1.000
_cell.angle_alpha   90.00
_cell.angle_beta   90.00
_cell.angle_gamma   90.00
#
_symmetry.space_group_name_H-M   'P 1'
#
loop_
_entity.id
_entity.type
_entity.pdbx_description
1 polymer ?
#
loop_
_entity_poly.entity_id
_entity_poly.type
_entity_poly.pdbx_seq_one_letter_code
_entity_poly.pdbx_strand_id
1 'polypeptide(L)'
;MSNNSNQSIKSKFALIFVSTIFAVTTTVPAGAANRTSDWTCLHKYTDQQLGRVIIWWGHKREDAAWACNSWLPQCANSYCRAINTITGR
;
A
#
# COMPACT_ATOMS: atom_id res chain seq x y z
N MET A 1 24.92 -57.30 42.73
CA MET A 1 25.42 -56.99 41.37
C MET A 1 24.39 -56.05 40.73
N SER A 2 24.50 -54.74 40.89
CA SER A 2 25.42 -53.77 40.27
C SER A 2 25.31 -53.68 38.74
N ASN A 3 24.74 -52.54 38.30
CA ASN A 3 24.88 -51.84 37.00
C ASN A 3 24.43 -52.58 35.72
N ASN A 4 23.88 -51.94 34.69
CA ASN A 4 24.25 -50.62 34.18
C ASN A 4 23.15 -50.00 33.30
N SER A 5 23.09 -48.68 33.36
CA SER A 5 22.29 -47.75 32.57
C SER A 5 22.56 -47.86 31.07
N ASN A 6 21.54 -47.62 30.23
CA ASN A 6 21.82 -46.88 28.99
C ASN A 6 20.63 -45.99 28.61
N GLN A 7 20.85 -44.69 28.77
CA GLN A 7 19.92 -43.65 28.41
C GLN A 7 19.83 -43.52 26.89
N SER A 8 18.63 -43.28 26.38
CA SER A 8 18.50 -42.48 25.17
C SER A 8 17.22 -41.66 25.30
N ILE A 9 17.34 -40.54 26.01
CA ILE A 9 16.34 -39.48 26.02
C ILE A 9 16.28 -38.95 24.57
N LYS A 10 15.37 -39.49 23.76
CA LYS A 10 15.02 -38.90 22.46
C LYS A 10 14.19 -37.66 22.76
N SER A 11 14.89 -36.55 22.95
CA SER A 11 14.30 -35.25 23.18
C SER A 11 13.33 -34.91 22.05
N LYS A 12 12.04 -34.88 22.37
CA LYS A 12 10.98 -34.41 21.47
C LYS A 12 10.88 -32.89 21.63
N PHE A 13 11.81 -32.15 21.01
CA PHE A 13 11.64 -30.72 20.86
C PHE A 13 10.67 -30.45 19.71
N ALA A 14 9.37 -30.51 20.02
CA ALA A 14 8.34 -29.96 19.16
C ALA A 14 8.31 -28.44 19.38
N LEU A 15 8.97 -27.68 18.51
CA LEU A 15 8.80 -26.23 18.43
C LEU A 15 7.43 -25.95 17.81
N ILE A 16 6.44 -25.68 18.66
CA ILE A 16 5.15 -25.17 18.21
C ILE A 16 5.35 -23.68 17.96
N PHE A 17 5.69 -23.33 16.73
CA PHE A 17 5.58 -21.95 16.27
C PHE A 17 4.09 -21.62 16.20
N VAL A 18 3.55 -21.04 17.27
CA VAL A 18 2.23 -20.40 17.26
C VAL A 18 2.38 -19.13 16.44
N SER A 19 2.30 -19.26 15.11
CA SER A 19 2.16 -18.12 14.21
C SER A 19 0.78 -17.52 14.46
N THR A 20 0.72 -16.49 15.30
CA THR A 20 -0.47 -15.66 15.44
C THR A 20 -0.72 -14.99 14.10
N ILE A 21 -1.68 -15.52 13.35
CA ILE A 21 -2.16 -14.87 12.12
C ILE A 21 -2.92 -13.63 12.59
N PHE A 22 -2.27 -12.46 12.50
CA PHE A 22 -2.99 -11.20 12.56
C PHE A 22 -3.84 -11.10 11.29
N ALA A 23 -5.06 -11.62 11.35
CA ALA A 23 -6.05 -11.38 10.33
C ALA A 23 -6.48 -9.91 10.43
N VAL A 24 -5.78 -9.03 9.71
CA VAL A 24 -6.17 -7.62 9.56
C VAL A 24 -7.36 -7.59 8.62
N THR A 25 -8.57 -7.80 9.16
CA THR A 25 -9.80 -7.58 8.41
C THR A 25 -10.04 -6.09 8.31
N THR A 26 -9.54 -5.46 7.24
CA THR A 26 -9.98 -4.11 6.88
C THR A 26 -11.41 -4.20 6.36
N THR A 27 -12.39 -3.98 7.24
CA THR A 27 -13.77 -3.76 6.82
C THR A 27 -13.80 -2.44 6.05
N VAL A 28 -13.71 -2.48 4.72
CA VAL A 28 -13.94 -1.31 3.88
C VAL A 28 -15.45 -1.06 3.94
N PRO A 29 -15.94 0.02 4.58
CA PRO A 29 -17.38 0.25 4.68
C PRO A 29 -17.94 0.39 3.27
N ALA A 30 -18.93 -0.45 2.93
CA ALA A 30 -19.63 -0.48 1.65
C ALA A 30 -20.50 0.78 1.37
N GLY A 31 -20.27 1.86 2.12
CA GLY A 31 -20.90 3.17 1.96
C GLY A 31 -19.89 4.33 1.97
N ALA A 32 -18.60 4.05 1.75
CA ALA A 32 -17.66 5.13 1.45
C ALA A 32 -18.08 5.74 0.10
N ALA A 33 -18.73 6.90 0.12
CA ALA A 33 -18.74 7.79 -1.05
C ALA A 33 -17.31 7.78 -1.57
N ASN A 34 -17.11 7.26 -2.79
CA ASN A 34 -15.78 6.96 -3.32
C ASN A 34 -15.11 8.32 -3.58
N ARG A 35 -14.58 8.93 -2.52
CA ARG A 35 -13.94 10.24 -2.54
C ARG A 35 -12.77 10.05 -3.46
N THR A 36 -12.88 10.62 -4.64
CA THR A 36 -11.82 10.61 -5.62
C THR A 36 -11.29 12.01 -5.75
N SER A 37 -9.97 12.12 -5.93
CA SER A 37 -9.32 13.38 -6.24
C SER A 37 -8.70 13.30 -7.62
N ASP A 38 -8.97 14.30 -8.44
CA ASP A 38 -8.49 14.41 -9.81
C ASP A 38 -7.22 15.26 -9.83
N TRP A 39 -6.16 14.71 -10.42
CA TRP A 39 -4.85 15.32 -10.52
C TRP A 39 -4.40 15.33 -11.98
N THR A 40 -3.92 16.48 -12.43
CA THR A 40 -3.26 16.62 -13.72
C THR A 40 -1.76 16.54 -13.55
N CYS A 41 -1.13 15.88 -14.50
CA CYS A 41 0.30 15.90 -14.69
C CYS A 41 0.66 16.96 -15.72
N LEU A 42 1.50 17.91 -15.30
CA LEU A 42 1.93 19.04 -16.10
C LEU A 42 3.44 18.98 -16.31
N HIS A 43 3.86 19.28 -17.53
CA HIS A 43 5.27 19.41 -17.85
C HIS A 43 5.89 20.56 -17.04
N LYS A 44 7.06 20.32 -16.44
CA LYS A 44 7.69 21.21 -15.47
C LYS A 44 7.97 22.64 -15.97
N TYR A 45 8.23 22.78 -17.27
CA TYR A 45 8.67 24.07 -17.85
C TYR A 45 7.63 24.75 -18.72
N THR A 46 6.64 24.00 -19.21
CA THR A 46 5.67 24.50 -20.21
C THR A 46 4.25 24.50 -19.68
N ASP A 47 4.01 23.94 -18.49
CA ASP A 47 2.69 23.70 -17.91
C ASP A 47 1.73 22.96 -18.86
N GLN A 48 2.28 22.26 -19.85
CA GLN A 48 1.52 21.46 -20.79
C GLN A 48 0.98 20.22 -20.07
N GLN A 49 -0.31 19.96 -20.21
CA GLN A 49 -0.92 18.75 -19.68
C GLN A 49 -0.42 17.52 -20.43
N LEU A 50 0.22 16.61 -19.70
CA LEU A 50 0.74 15.33 -20.19
C LEU A 50 -0.19 14.16 -19.86
N GLY A 51 -1.04 14.33 -18.85
CA GLY A 51 -1.97 13.30 -18.42
C GLY A 51 -2.85 13.71 -17.25
N ARG A 52 -3.71 12.78 -16.86
CA ARG A 52 -4.64 12.91 -15.74
C ARG A 52 -4.67 11.60 -14.96
N VAL A 53 -4.71 11.71 -13.63
CA VAL A 53 -4.85 10.57 -12.72
C VAL A 53 -5.95 10.85 -11.70
N ILE A 54 -6.76 9.83 -11.43
CA ILE A 54 -7.83 9.89 -10.44
C ILE A 54 -7.46 8.90 -9.34
N ILE A 55 -7.27 9.39 -8.11
CA ILE A 55 -6.92 8.55 -6.96
C ILE A 55 -8.10 8.45 -6.00
N TRP A 56 -8.37 7.23 -5.52
CA TRP A 56 -9.44 6.91 -4.55
C TRP A 56 -8.91 6.71 -3.12
N TRP A 57 -7.61 6.80 -2.93
CA TRP A 57 -6.91 6.70 -1.65
C TRP A 57 -5.91 7.85 -1.54
N GLY A 58 -5.41 8.10 -0.33
CA GLY A 58 -4.28 9.02 -0.13
C GLY A 58 -4.51 10.38 -0.79
N HIS A 59 -5.48 11.17 -0.34
CA HIS A 59 -5.81 12.46 -0.98
C HIS A 59 -4.78 13.58 -0.72
N LYS A 60 -3.54 13.22 -0.36
CA LYS A 60 -2.45 14.16 -0.13
C LYS A 60 -1.65 14.35 -1.40
N ARG A 61 -0.92 15.45 -1.46
CA ARG A 61 -0.07 15.80 -2.60
C ARG A 61 1.04 14.76 -2.85
N GLU A 62 1.59 14.18 -1.79
CA GLU A 62 2.64 13.14 -1.85
C GLU A 62 2.14 11.84 -2.47
N ASP A 63 0.97 11.37 -2.05
CA ASP A 63 0.30 10.20 -2.59
C ASP A 63 -0.06 10.39 -4.08
N ALA A 64 -0.56 11.59 -4.43
CA ALA A 64 -0.84 11.95 -5.81
C ALA A 64 0.41 12.05 -6.68
N ALA A 65 1.51 12.57 -6.14
CA ALA A 65 2.80 12.62 -6.83
C ALA A 65 3.33 11.21 -7.12
N TRP A 66 3.20 10.30 -6.15
CA TRP A 66 3.52 8.89 -6.36
C TRP A 66 2.65 8.28 -7.47
N ALA A 67 1.33 8.49 -7.42
CA ALA A 67 0.40 7.93 -8.40
C ALA A 67 0.68 8.45 -9.81
N CYS A 68 0.96 9.74 -9.95
CA CYS A 68 1.37 10.31 -11.23
C CYS A 68 2.65 9.69 -11.78
N ASN A 69 3.68 9.57 -10.95
CA ASN A 69 4.97 9.02 -11.39
C ASN A 69 4.87 7.51 -11.71
N SER A 70 3.99 6.80 -11.02
CA SER A 70 3.86 5.34 -11.14
C SER A 70 2.91 4.92 -12.25
N TRP A 71 1.82 5.65 -12.48
CA TRP A 71 0.78 5.27 -13.44
C TRP A 71 0.92 5.98 -14.80
N LEU A 72 1.60 7.12 -14.84
CA LEU A 72 1.82 7.90 -16.06
C LEU A 72 3.33 7.99 -16.35
N PRO A 73 3.89 7.15 -17.22
CA PRO A 73 5.33 7.18 -17.52
C PRO A 73 5.78 8.53 -18.10
N GLN A 74 4.90 9.24 -18.80
CA GLN A 74 5.17 10.60 -19.30
C GLN A 74 5.33 11.65 -18.18
N CYS A 75 5.02 11.29 -16.94
CA CYS A 75 5.12 12.17 -15.78
C CYS A 75 6.45 12.07 -15.02
N ALA A 76 7.37 11.21 -15.47
CA ALA A 76 8.64 10.96 -14.78
C ALA A 76 9.48 12.23 -14.50
N ASN A 77 9.38 13.26 -15.35
CA ASN A 77 10.07 14.55 -15.21
C ASN A 77 9.11 15.74 -15.07
N SER A 78 7.93 15.49 -14.52
CA SER A 78 6.81 16.41 -14.50
C SER A 78 6.36 16.67 -13.06
N TYR A 79 5.34 17.50 -12.87
CA TYR A 79 4.75 17.70 -11.55
C TYR A 79 3.25 17.47 -11.58
N CYS A 80 2.71 17.05 -10.45
CA CYS A 80 1.28 16.83 -10.31
C CYS A 80 0.57 17.91 -9.51
N ARG A 81 -0.59 18.29 -10.02
CA ARG A 81 -1.42 19.38 -9.53
C ARG A 81 -2.87 18.92 -9.45
N ALA A 82 -3.54 19.21 -8.35
CA ALA A 82 -4.97 18.93 -8.22
C ALA A 82 -5.76 19.79 -9.21
N ILE A 83 -6.69 19.17 -9.95
CA ILE A 83 -7.61 19.86 -10.87
C ILE A 83 -8.88 20.25 -10.14
N ASN A 84 -9.45 19.29 -9.40
CA ASN A 84 -10.65 19.46 -8.60
C ASN A 84 -10.42 18.81 -7.23
N THR A 85 -10.55 19.62 -6.18
CA THR A 85 -10.58 19.17 -4.79
C THR A 85 -11.84 18.32 -4.57
N ILE A 86 -11.67 17.00 -4.55
CA ILE A 86 -12.62 15.98 -4.08
C ILE A 86 -14.06 16.16 -4.61
N THR A 87 -14.34 15.61 -5.79
CA THR A 87 -15.74 15.38 -6.20
C THR A 87 -16.30 14.19 -5.43
N GLY A 88 -17.03 14.47 -4.36
CA GLY A 88 -17.89 13.52 -3.68
C GLY A 88 -19.14 14.26 -3.19
N ARG A 89 -20.29 13.96 -3.79
CA ARG A 89 -21.61 14.41 -3.34
C ARG A 89 -22.39 13.21 -2.85
#